data_AF-A0AAW4YM88-F1
#
_entry.id   AF-A0AAW4YM88-F1
#
_cell.length_a   1.000
_cell.length_b   1.000
_cell.length_c   1.000
_cell.angle_alpha   90.00
_cell.angle_beta   90.00
_cell.angle_gamma   90.00
#
_symmetry.space_group_name_H-M   'P 1'
#
loop_
_entity.id
_entity.type
_entity.pdbx_description
1 polymer ?
#
loop_
_entity_poly.entity_id
_entity_poly.type
_entity_poly.pdbx_seq_one_letter_code
_entity_poly.pdbx_strand_id
1 'polypeptide(L)'
;MIKKSVEQLEKPTISIDEEKLIAAGFINSGKRKFIETVVEFSESLFTKTVILSDASSEESEREITSDYVKEAAYKIFAHPIKHHSVIYRLLVIVEYILSVGIGVGGSNLNSIWGVILFVLCFASAVLSFAYRKIKENE
;
A
#
# COMPACT_ATOMS: atom_id res chain seq x y z
N MET A 1 21.48 -30.05 3.30
CA MET A 1 21.52 -28.61 3.66
C MET A 1 20.16 -28.22 4.22
N ILE A 2 20.09 -27.40 5.26
CA ILE A 2 18.82 -26.90 5.80
C ILE A 2 18.31 -25.81 4.86
N LYS A 3 17.06 -25.94 4.42
CA LYS A 3 16.39 -25.01 3.52
C LYS A 3 16.19 -23.66 4.24
N LYS A 4 16.68 -22.57 3.65
CA LYS A 4 16.48 -21.22 4.19
C LYS A 4 15.02 -20.81 4.07
N SER A 5 14.49 -20.15 5.11
CA SER A 5 13.15 -19.58 5.09
C SER A 5 13.08 -18.42 4.10
N VAL A 6 11.88 -18.08 3.61
CA VAL A 6 11.69 -17.06 2.57
C VAL A 6 12.21 -15.68 3.00
N GLU A 7 12.21 -15.38 4.30
CA GLU A 7 12.72 -14.12 4.88
C GLU A 7 14.25 -14.03 4.86
N GLN A 8 14.94 -15.17 4.72
CA GLN A 8 16.40 -15.25 4.68
C GLN A 8 16.95 -15.26 3.25
N LEU A 9 16.07 -15.21 2.24
CA LEU A 9 16.44 -15.21 0.83
C LEU A 9 16.59 -13.78 0.34
N GLU A 10 17.64 -13.55 -0.45
CA GLU A 10 17.77 -12.31 -1.22
C GLU A 10 16.76 -12.33 -2.37
N LYS A 11 15.90 -11.32 -2.41
CA LYS A 11 14.92 -11.16 -3.48
C LYS A 11 15.62 -10.68 -4.75
N PRO A 12 15.15 -11.09 -5.94
CA PRO A 12 15.72 -10.62 -7.19
C PRO A 12 15.45 -9.13 -7.41
N THR A 13 16.48 -8.40 -7.81
CA THR A 13 16.36 -7.00 -8.20
C THR A 13 15.89 -6.89 -9.65
N ILE A 14 14.83 -6.12 -9.89
CA ILE A 14 14.40 -5.74 -11.24
C ILE A 14 14.91 -4.33 -11.54
N SER A 15 15.54 -4.19 -12.71
CA SER A 15 15.88 -2.88 -13.28
C SER A 15 14.92 -2.57 -14.43
N ILE A 16 14.35 -1.37 -14.42
CA ILE A 16 13.42 -0.89 -15.45
C ILE A 16 14.07 0.32 -16.12
N ASP A 17 14.11 0.28 -17.45
CA ASP A 17 14.64 1.35 -18.27
C ASP A 17 13.65 2.53 -18.32
N GLU A 18 13.98 3.61 -17.61
CA GLU A 18 13.16 4.82 -17.55
C GLU A 18 13.05 5.53 -18.90
N GLU A 19 14.05 5.42 -19.78
CA GLU A 19 14.00 6.09 -21.09
C GLU A 19 12.89 5.50 -21.96
N LYS A 20 12.67 4.18 -21.85
CA LYS A 20 11.55 3.52 -22.54
C LYS A 20 10.19 3.95 -21.97
N LEU A 21 10.11 4.23 -20.68
CA LEU A 21 8.86 4.76 -20.08
C LEU A 21 8.58 6.19 -20.54
N ILE A 22 9.64 7.01 -20.66
CA ILE A 22 9.54 8.37 -21.21
C ILE A 22 9.08 8.31 -22.67
N ALA A 23 9.71 7.46 -23.48
CA ALA A 23 9.34 7.25 -24.88
C ALA A 23 7.89 6.75 -25.05
N ALA A 24 7.39 5.97 -24.08
CA ALA A 24 6.00 5.54 -24.02
C ALA A 24 5.00 6.63 -23.54
N GLY A 25 5.48 7.83 -23.22
CA GLY A 25 4.64 8.98 -22.83
C GLY A 25 4.27 9.03 -21.35
N PHE A 26 4.97 8.30 -20.47
CA PHE A 26 4.68 8.33 -19.04
C PHE A 26 5.13 9.66 -18.43
N ILE A 27 4.23 10.36 -17.75
CA ILE A 27 4.59 11.51 -16.90
C ILE A 27 5.37 11.04 -15.67
N ASN A 28 6.13 11.93 -15.03
CA ASN A 28 7.00 11.58 -13.89
C ASN A 28 6.29 10.80 -12.76
N SER A 29 5.08 11.21 -12.40
CA SER A 29 4.28 10.51 -11.38
C SER A 29 3.82 9.12 -11.84
N GLY A 30 3.58 8.93 -13.14
CA GLY A 30 3.23 7.66 -13.75
C GLY A 30 4.43 6.71 -13.81
N LYS A 31 5.62 7.21 -14.22
CA LYS A 31 6.87 6.44 -14.20
C LYS A 31 7.16 5.89 -12.82
N ARG A 32 7.16 6.77 -11.80
CA ARG A 32 7.44 6.39 -10.42
C ARG A 32 6.48 5.29 -9.95
N LYS A 33 5.17 5.49 -10.11
CA LYS A 33 4.17 4.50 -9.71
C LYS A 33 4.33 3.17 -10.43
N PHE A 34 4.62 3.20 -11.73
CA PHE A 34 4.84 1.98 -12.50
C PHE A 34 6.05 1.20 -11.99
N ILE A 35 7.17 1.87 -11.76
CA ILE A 35 8.40 1.24 -11.25
C ILE A 35 8.17 0.67 -9.86
N GLU A 36 7.61 1.47 -8.93
CA GLU A 36 7.27 1.03 -7.58
C GLU A 36 6.37 -0.22 -7.62
N THR A 37 5.32 -0.19 -8.44
CA THR A 37 4.36 -1.31 -8.56
C THR A 37 5.01 -2.57 -9.12
N VAL A 38 5.88 -2.45 -10.14
CA VAL A 38 6.55 -3.62 -10.73
C VAL A 38 7.55 -4.23 -9.74
N VAL A 39 8.27 -3.40 -8.98
CA VAL A 39 9.17 -3.87 -7.91
C VAL A 39 8.38 -4.61 -6.83
N GLU A 40 7.32 -4.00 -6.30
CA GLU A 40 6.44 -4.62 -5.30
C GLU A 40 5.82 -5.93 -5.79
N PHE A 41 5.38 -5.96 -7.06
CA PHE A 41 4.82 -7.15 -7.69
C PHE A 41 5.87 -8.27 -7.78
N SER A 42 7.09 -7.95 -8.21
CA SER A 42 8.20 -8.91 -8.30
C SER A 42 8.55 -9.52 -6.95
N GLU A 43 8.67 -8.68 -5.92
CA GLU A 43 8.94 -9.16 -4.58
C GLU A 43 7.83 -10.08 -4.06
N SER A 44 6.57 -9.68 -4.27
CA SER A 44 5.41 -10.48 -3.88
C SER A 44 5.34 -11.80 -4.64
N LEU A 45 5.67 -11.78 -5.94
CA LEU A 45 5.70 -12.96 -6.79
C LEU A 45 6.76 -13.94 -6.31
N PHE A 46 7.98 -13.45 -6.03
CA PHE A 46 9.06 -14.27 -5.50
C PHE A 46 8.68 -14.92 -4.17
N THR A 47 8.22 -14.14 -3.20
CA THR A 47 7.85 -14.63 -1.87
C THR A 47 6.74 -15.69 -1.95
N LYS A 48 5.66 -15.42 -2.69
CA LYS A 48 4.54 -16.37 -2.80
C LYS A 48 4.94 -17.64 -3.56
N THR A 49 5.74 -17.51 -4.60
CA THR A 49 6.24 -18.67 -5.38
C THR A 49 7.10 -19.58 -4.49
N VAL A 50 7.99 -19.00 -3.69
CA VAL A 50 8.82 -19.74 -2.73
C VAL A 50 7.95 -20.46 -1.71
N ILE A 51 6.96 -19.78 -1.12
CA ILE A 51 6.05 -20.38 -0.14
C ILE A 51 5.27 -21.56 -0.74
N LEU A 52 4.78 -21.41 -1.97
CA LEU A 52 4.05 -22.47 -2.66
C LEU A 52 4.93 -23.70 -2.92
N SER A 53 6.14 -23.47 -3.43
CA SER A 53 7.12 -24.55 -3.63
C SER A 53 7.46 -25.26 -2.32
N ASP A 54 7.67 -24.50 -1.23
CA ASP A 54 8.00 -25.05 0.07
C ASP A 54 6.88 -25.86 0.71
N ALA A 55 5.63 -25.48 0.48
CA ALA A 55 4.48 -26.23 0.96
C ALA A 55 4.26 -27.53 0.18
N SER A 56 4.75 -27.59 -1.06
CA SER A 56 4.52 -28.71 -1.98
C SER A 56 5.57 -29.82 -1.94
N SER A 57 6.78 -29.52 -1.43
CA SER A 57 7.91 -30.43 -1.45
C SER A 57 8.75 -30.35 -0.18
N GLU A 58 8.98 -31.52 0.44
CA GLU A 58 9.88 -31.70 1.58
C GLU A 58 11.35 -31.81 1.17
N GLU A 59 11.67 -31.69 -0.12
CA GLU A 59 13.04 -31.79 -0.61
C GLU A 59 13.92 -30.64 -0.10
N SER A 60 15.21 -30.96 0.06
CA SER A 60 16.20 -30.00 0.53
C SER A 60 16.53 -28.91 -0.48
N GLU A 61 16.27 -29.17 -1.77
CA GLU A 61 16.39 -28.20 -2.86
C GLU A 61 15.02 -27.66 -3.25
N ARG A 62 14.98 -26.41 -3.73
CA ARG A 62 13.74 -25.73 -4.06
C ARG A 62 13.49 -25.79 -5.56
N GLU A 63 12.60 -26.67 -5.99
CA GLU A 63 12.12 -26.70 -7.37
C GLU A 63 11.01 -25.66 -7.57
N ILE A 64 11.22 -24.71 -8.49
CA ILE A 64 10.22 -23.72 -8.88
C ILE A 64 9.65 -24.10 -10.25
N THR A 65 8.38 -24.49 -10.28
CA THR A 65 7.66 -24.81 -11.51
C THR A 65 6.87 -23.61 -12.03
N SER A 66 6.49 -23.66 -13.31
CA SER A 66 5.65 -22.61 -13.91
C SER A 66 4.28 -22.47 -13.24
N ASP A 67 3.78 -23.55 -12.62
CA ASP A 67 2.48 -23.58 -11.97
C ASP A 67 2.49 -22.79 -10.66
N TYR A 68 3.55 -22.92 -9.84
CA TYR A 68 3.71 -22.09 -8.64
C TYR A 68 3.81 -20.60 -8.97
N VAL A 69 4.52 -20.25 -10.04
CA VAL A 69 4.64 -18.85 -10.50
C VAL A 69 3.28 -18.31 -10.94
N LYS A 70 2.52 -19.08 -11.74
CA LYS A 70 1.18 -18.68 -12.20
C LYS A 70 0.21 -18.54 -11.02
N GLU A 71 0.19 -19.51 -10.12
CA GLU A 71 -0.67 -19.47 -8.93
C GLU A 71 -0.32 -18.30 -8.01
N ALA A 72 0.97 -18.03 -7.81
CA ALA A 72 1.42 -16.84 -7.08
C ALA A 72 0.94 -15.55 -7.73
N ALA A 73 1.06 -15.43 -9.06
CA ALA A 73 0.57 -14.29 -9.81
C ALA A 73 -0.96 -14.12 -9.65
N TYR A 74 -1.73 -15.19 -9.81
CA TYR A 74 -3.19 -15.17 -9.58
C TYR A 74 -3.54 -14.71 -8.16
N LYS A 75 -2.82 -15.18 -7.14
CA LYS A 75 -3.03 -14.77 -5.75
C LYS A 75 -2.67 -13.30 -5.48
N ILE A 76 -1.77 -12.71 -6.28
CA ILE A 76 -1.47 -11.26 -6.20
C ILE A 76 -2.61 -10.46 -6.84
N PHE A 77 -3.10 -10.85 -8.01
CA PHE A 77 -4.19 -10.16 -8.70
C PHE A 77 -5.58 -10.41 -8.09
N ALA A 78 -5.77 -11.54 -7.41
CA ALA A 78 -6.98 -11.84 -6.65
C ALA A 78 -7.11 -10.95 -5.40
N HIS A 79 -6.04 -10.22 -5.02
CA HIS A 79 -6.19 -9.12 -4.08
C HIS A 79 -6.96 -8.01 -4.77
N PRO A 80 -8.16 -7.64 -4.29
CA PRO A 80 -9.01 -6.68 -4.97
C PRO A 80 -8.22 -5.39 -5.20
N ILE A 81 -8.19 -4.93 -6.47
CA ILE A 81 -7.69 -3.60 -6.82
C ILE A 81 -8.45 -2.64 -5.91
N LYS A 82 -7.76 -2.01 -4.94
CA LYS A 82 -8.39 -1.09 -3.99
C LYS A 82 -8.92 0.13 -4.75
N HIS A 83 -10.14 0.00 -5.26
CA HIS A 83 -10.90 1.13 -5.75
C HIS A 83 -11.32 1.94 -4.53
N HIS A 84 -10.56 2.99 -4.23
CA HIS A 84 -10.97 3.93 -3.21
C HIS A 84 -12.35 4.49 -3.59
N SER A 85 -13.35 4.14 -2.77
CA SER A 85 -14.72 4.62 -2.95
C SER A 85 -14.75 6.16 -2.97
N VAL A 86 -15.77 6.74 -3.60
CA VAL A 86 -15.99 8.21 -3.57
C VAL A 86 -16.02 8.74 -2.13
N ILE A 87 -16.58 7.94 -1.21
CA ILE A 87 -16.66 8.23 0.22
C ILE A 87 -15.26 8.32 0.84
N TYR A 88 -14.34 7.41 0.50
CA TYR A 88 -12.95 7.47 0.97
C TYR A 88 -12.29 8.80 0.58
N ARG A 89 -12.45 9.22 -0.68
CA ARG A 89 -11.87 10.48 -1.18
C ARG A 89 -12.46 11.71 -0.48
N LEU A 90 -13.77 11.71 -0.23
CA LEU A 90 -14.42 12.80 0.52
C LEU A 90 -13.90 12.89 1.96
N LEU A 91 -13.71 11.76 2.65
CA LEU A 91 -13.19 11.74 4.02
C LEU A 91 -11.78 12.31 4.12
N VAL A 92 -10.89 12.03 3.16
CA VAL A 92 -9.54 12.60 3.12
C VAL A 92 -9.58 14.14 3.00
N ILE A 93 -10.48 14.67 2.18
CA ILE A 93 -10.65 16.13 2.02
C ILE A 93 -11.17 16.75 3.32
N VAL A 94 -12.15 16.10 3.96
CA VAL A 94 -12.71 16.55 5.24
C VAL A 94 -11.65 16.53 6.35
N GLU A 95 -10.86 15.45 6.45
CA GLU A 95 -9.76 15.34 7.42
C GLU A 95 -8.74 16.48 7.25
N TYR A 96 -8.46 16.88 6.01
CA TYR A 96 -7.55 18.00 5.75
C TYR A 96 -8.12 19.33 6.25
N ILE A 97 -9.39 19.62 5.94
CA ILE A 97 -10.08 20.84 6.42
C ILE A 97 -10.11 20.87 7.96
N LEU A 98 -10.44 19.74 8.59
CA LEU A 98 -10.46 19.63 10.05
C LEU A 98 -9.07 19.83 10.66
N SER A 99 -8.02 19.33 10.00
CA SER A 99 -6.63 19.54 10.45
C SER A 99 -6.24 21.03 10.45
N VAL A 100 -6.68 21.78 9.44
CA VAL A 100 -6.53 23.25 9.42
C VAL A 100 -7.31 23.87 10.58
N GLY A 101 -8.55 23.42 10.80
CA GLY A 101 -9.38 23.87 11.92
C GLY A 101 -8.75 23.62 13.30
N ILE A 102 -8.07 22.49 13.50
CA ILE A 102 -7.29 22.19 14.70
C ILE A 102 -6.16 23.21 14.87
N GLY A 103 -5.43 23.55 13.81
CA GLY A 103 -4.38 24.58 13.86
C GLY A 103 -4.92 25.97 14.21
N VAL A 104 -6.05 26.37 13.62
CA VAL A 104 -6.72 27.65 13.91
C VAL A 104 -7.26 27.68 15.34
N GLY A 105 -7.94 26.63 15.80
CA GLY A 105 -8.44 26.54 17.17
C GLY A 105 -7.31 26.48 18.20
N GLY A 106 -6.26 25.70 17.92
CA GLY A 106 -5.10 25.54 18.79
C GLY A 106 -4.26 26.81 18.95
N SER A 107 -4.23 27.68 17.94
CA SER A 107 -3.60 29.00 18.05
C SER A 107 -4.45 30.03 18.83
N ASN A 108 -5.70 29.70 19.16
CA ASN A 108 -6.66 30.59 19.82
C ASN A 108 -7.21 30.02 21.14
N LEU A 109 -6.44 29.16 21.84
CA LEU A 109 -6.86 28.52 23.09
C LEU A 109 -7.13 29.50 24.25
N ASN A 110 -6.63 30.73 24.15
CA ASN A 110 -6.92 31.79 25.13
C ASN A 110 -8.36 32.31 25.04
N SER A 111 -9.11 31.94 23.99
CA SER A 111 -10.50 32.31 23.79
C SER A 111 -11.40 31.07 23.73
N ILE A 112 -12.59 31.16 24.33
CA ILE A 112 -13.52 30.02 24.42
C ILE A 112 -13.96 29.50 23.04
N TRP A 113 -14.08 30.38 22.04
CA TRP A 113 -14.40 29.97 20.66
C TRP A 113 -13.27 29.14 20.03
N GLY A 114 -12.00 29.45 20.34
CA GLY A 114 -10.85 28.69 19.85
C GLY A 114 -10.75 27.32 20.50
N VAL A 115 -11.04 27.22 21.80
CA VAL A 115 -11.17 25.94 22.52
C VAL A 115 -12.28 25.08 21.92
N ILE A 116 -13.46 25.65 21.68
CA ILE A 116 -14.59 24.93 21.08
C ILE A 116 -14.23 24.43 19.67
N LEU A 117 -13.66 25.30 18.83
CA LEU A 117 -13.25 24.95 17.48
C LEU A 117 -12.20 23.82 17.48
N PHE A 118 -11.19 23.92 18.35
CA PHE A 118 -10.15 22.92 18.50
C PHE A 118 -10.73 21.54 18.84
N VAL A 119 -11.57 21.48 19.88
CA VAL A 119 -12.16 20.21 20.34
C VAL A 119 -13.06 19.58 19.29
N LEU A 120 -13.91 20.38 18.64
CA LEU A 120 -14.82 19.89 17.60
C LEU A 120 -14.06 19.38 16.38
N CYS A 121 -13.06 20.12 15.89
CA CYS A 121 -12.27 19.70 14.75
C CYS A 121 -11.43 18.45 15.06
N PHE A 122 -10.83 18.38 16.25
CA PHE A 122 -10.05 17.22 16.68
C PHE A 122 -10.92 15.96 16.79
N ALA A 123 -12.04 16.03 17.52
CA ALA A 123 -12.94 14.89 17.68
C ALA A 123 -13.49 14.39 16.33
N SER A 124 -13.91 15.32 15.46
CA SER A 124 -14.42 14.98 14.13
C SER A 124 -13.35 14.38 13.23
N ALA A 125 -12.10 14.86 13.31
CA ALA A 125 -10.99 14.34 12.50
C ALA A 125 -10.65 12.90 12.91
N VAL A 126 -10.60 12.62 14.21
CA VAL A 126 -10.35 11.26 14.74
C VAL A 126 -11.47 10.31 14.32
N LEU A 127 -12.74 10.72 14.43
CA LEU A 127 -13.88 9.91 14.02
C LEU A 127 -13.86 9.64 12.50
N SER A 128 -13.61 10.66 11.69
CA SER A 128 -13.48 10.53 10.23
C SER A 128 -12.36 9.57 9.86
N PHE A 129 -11.19 9.70 10.50
CA PHE A 129 -10.03 8.84 10.27
C PHE A 129 -10.32 7.38 10.64
N ALA A 130 -10.94 7.15 11.81
CA ALA A 130 -11.33 5.81 12.25
C ALA A 130 -12.33 5.17 11.30
N TYR A 131 -13.37 5.91 10.88
CA TYR A 131 -14.36 5.43 9.92
C TYR A 131 -13.72 5.11 8.55
N ARG A 132 -12.81 5.97 8.06
CA ARG A 132 -12.08 5.73 6.83
C ARG A 132 -11.22 4.48 6.91
N LYS A 133 -10.58 4.21 8.05
CA LYS A 133 -9.73 3.03 8.28
C LYS A 133 -10.53 1.73 8.33
N ILE A 134 -11.71 1.74 8.96
CA ILE A 134 -12.62 0.59 8.94
C ILE A 134 -13.01 0.27 7.48
N LYS A 135 -13.44 1.29 6.73
CA LYS A 135 -13.88 1.14 5.33
C LYS A 135 -12.77 0.83 4.33
N GLU A 136 -11.51 1.05 4.69
CA GLU A 136 -10.33 0.69 3.88
C GLU A 136 -9.92 -0.79 4.04
N ASN A 137 -10.40 -1.42 5.12
CA ASN A 137 -10.17 -2.82 5.46
C ASN A 137 -11.37 -3.74 5.17
N GLU A 138 -12.54 -3.17 4.84
CA GLU A 138 -13.67 -3.84 4.18
C GLU A 138 -13.42 -3.98 2.68
#